data_AF-A0A1A2YIV7-F1
#
_entry.id   AF-A0A1A2YIV7-F1
#
_cell.length_a   1.000
_cell.length_b   1.000
_cell.length_c   1.000
_cell.angle_alpha   90.00
_cell.angle_beta   90.00
_cell.angle_gamma   90.00
#
_symmetry.space_group_name_H-M   'P 1'
#
loop_
_entity.id
_entity.type
_entity.pdbx_description
1 polymer ?
#
loop_
_entity_poly.entity_id
_entity_poly.type
_entity_poly.pdbx_seq_one_letter_code
_entity_poly.pdbx_strand_id
1 'polypeptide(L)'
;MQNRLQLKPYRSVSEHIDGAWWPRTTNLVDELPELLTAVSERLGPVVMVGYRRNGWKETPALEQIGGHTVELLAFTSDEPSSIILIGENGHHLTLHVIRPDAGDEVAREALEQARVPADDGVPSRSRSTVARSVADVAEKLARHEGLGDEQRTAQIRRWSEEAAEQFVDAPVQTFVPILVEHIVRNRMMESRREAPSVLPASHP
;
A
#
# COMPACT_ATOMS: atom_id res chain seq x y z
N MET A 1 -19.29 13.42 13.81
CA MET A 1 -17.87 13.31 13.41
C MET A 1 -17.85 12.63 12.06
N GLN A 2 -17.45 13.31 10.98
CA GLN A 2 -17.43 12.72 9.63
C GLN A 2 -16.29 11.70 9.59
N ASN A 3 -16.60 10.42 9.39
CA ASN A 3 -15.59 9.39 9.30
C ASN A 3 -14.85 9.51 7.96
N ARG A 4 -13.55 9.84 8.01
CA ARG A 4 -12.67 9.99 6.84
C ARG A 4 -11.71 8.82 6.66
N LEU A 5 -11.87 7.76 7.45
CA LEU A 5 -11.04 6.56 7.42
C LEU A 5 -11.94 5.32 7.44
N GLN A 6 -11.98 4.61 6.32
CA GLN A 6 -12.66 3.34 6.25
C GLN A 6 -11.64 2.22 6.20
N LEU A 7 -11.59 1.41 7.25
CA LEU A 7 -10.82 0.17 7.27
C LEU A 7 -11.70 -1.00 6.91
N LYS A 8 -11.14 -1.98 6.20
CA LYS A 8 -11.76 -3.27 6.00
C LYS A 8 -11.80 -4.03 7.34
N PRO A 9 -12.89 -4.76 7.62
CA PRO A 9 -12.93 -5.64 8.78
C PRO A 9 -11.90 -6.77 8.64
N TYR A 10 -11.58 -7.14 7.39
CA TYR A 10 -10.68 -8.21 7.05
C TYR A 10 -9.98 -8.00 5.70
N ARG A 11 -8.73 -8.46 5.59
CA ARG A 11 -7.97 -8.48 4.34
C ARG A 11 -8.08 -9.88 3.70
N SER A 12 -8.71 -9.99 2.53
CA SER A 12 -8.63 -11.22 1.73
C SER A 12 -7.17 -11.49 1.32
N VAL A 13 -6.76 -12.75 1.18
CA VAL A 13 -5.35 -13.09 0.86
C VAL A 13 -4.87 -12.43 -0.44
N SER A 14 -5.80 -12.20 -1.37
CA SER A 14 -5.57 -11.57 -2.66
C SER A 14 -5.55 -10.03 -2.60
N GLU A 15 -6.04 -9.43 -1.53
CA GLU A 15 -6.12 -7.97 -1.37
C GLU A 15 -4.95 -7.47 -0.53
N HIS A 16 -4.19 -6.52 -1.04
CA HIS A 16 -3.10 -5.89 -0.30
C HIS A 16 -3.46 -4.50 0.25
N ILE A 17 -4.68 -4.03 0.02
CA ILE A 17 -5.22 -2.75 0.53
C ILE A 17 -6.16 -3.03 1.72
N ASP A 18 -5.88 -2.41 2.86
CA ASP A 18 -6.62 -2.58 4.12
C ASP A 18 -7.76 -1.57 4.31
N GLY A 19 -7.88 -0.57 3.43
CA GLY A 19 -8.91 0.45 3.52
C GLY A 19 -8.65 1.66 2.64
N ALA A 20 -9.42 2.72 2.90
CA ALA A 20 -9.27 4.01 2.28
C ALA A 20 -9.28 5.13 3.33
N TRP A 21 -8.58 6.20 3.00
CA TRP A 21 -8.43 7.37 3.83
C TRP A 21 -8.60 8.64 3.00
N TRP A 22 -9.39 9.58 3.51
CA TRP A 22 -9.68 10.85 2.88
C TRP A 22 -9.10 12.01 3.71
N PRO A 23 -7.82 12.40 3.47
CA PRO A 23 -7.21 13.56 4.13
C PRO A 23 -8.01 14.84 3.90
N ARG A 24 -7.88 15.80 4.82
CA ARG A 24 -8.48 17.14 4.67
C ARG A 24 -7.60 18.05 3.83
N THR A 25 -6.29 17.84 3.85
CA THR A 25 -5.31 18.68 3.18
C THR A 25 -4.25 17.87 2.43
N THR A 26 -3.41 18.56 1.66
CA THR A 26 -2.21 17.99 1.03
C THR A 26 -0.95 18.13 1.89
N ASN A 27 -1.09 18.50 3.17
CA ASN A 27 0.02 18.50 4.12
C ASN A 27 0.01 17.21 4.93
N LEU A 28 0.85 16.24 4.55
CA LEU A 28 0.84 14.92 5.18
C LEU A 28 1.12 15.00 6.69
N VAL A 29 2.06 15.84 7.11
CA VAL A 29 2.47 15.97 8.52
C VAL A 29 1.31 16.43 9.41
N ASP A 30 0.45 17.33 8.93
CA ASP A 30 -0.71 17.81 9.68
C ASP A 30 -1.81 16.74 9.81
N GLU A 31 -1.87 15.82 8.84
CA GLU A 31 -2.92 14.82 8.73
C GLU A 31 -2.58 13.52 9.47
N LEU A 32 -1.29 13.20 9.60
CA LEU A 32 -0.81 11.99 10.25
C LEU A 32 -1.25 11.82 11.72
N PRO A 33 -1.25 12.85 12.59
CA PRO A 33 -1.67 12.65 13.99
C PRO A 33 -3.07 12.03 14.14
N GLU A 34 -4.05 12.49 13.34
CA GLU A 34 -5.42 11.97 13.36
C GLU A 34 -5.47 10.54 12.80
N LEU A 35 -4.76 10.28 11.70
CA LEU A 35 -4.68 8.96 11.09
C LEU A 35 -4.02 7.94 12.02
N LEU A 36 -2.86 8.26 12.59
CA LEU A 36 -2.11 7.38 13.48
C LEU A 36 -2.91 7.04 14.74
N THR A 37 -3.61 8.03 15.31
CA THR A 37 -4.52 7.81 16.44
C THR A 37 -5.61 6.79 16.06
N ALA A 38 -6.24 6.94 14.90
CA ALA A 38 -7.32 6.08 14.45
C ALA A 38 -6.88 4.63 14.14
N VAL A 39 -5.62 4.41 13.75
CA VAL A 39 -5.11 3.05 13.49
C VAL A 39 -4.37 2.43 14.67
N SER A 40 -4.07 3.20 15.72
CA SER A 40 -3.26 2.78 16.87
C SER A 40 -3.76 1.51 17.55
N GLU A 41 -5.08 1.34 17.68
CA GLU A 41 -5.67 0.13 18.30
C GLU A 41 -5.40 -1.16 17.50
N ARG A 42 -5.21 -1.05 16.18
CA ARG A 42 -4.97 -2.19 15.29
C ARG A 42 -3.49 -2.43 15.02
N LEU A 43 -2.73 -1.35 14.84
CA LEU A 43 -1.35 -1.41 14.36
C LEU A 43 -0.34 -1.26 15.51
N GLY A 44 -0.73 -0.61 16.61
CA GLY A 44 0.18 -0.15 17.65
C GLY A 44 0.94 1.12 17.25
N PRO A 45 2.05 1.44 17.95
CA PRO A 45 2.88 2.60 17.63
C PRO A 45 3.46 2.48 16.23
N VAL A 46 3.18 3.49 15.40
CA VAL A 46 3.70 3.58 14.02
C VAL A 46 5.08 4.19 14.04
N VAL A 47 6.03 3.52 13.40
CA VAL A 47 7.43 3.93 13.32
C VAL A 47 7.81 4.45 11.93
N MET A 48 7.05 4.07 10.90
CA MET A 48 7.29 4.50 9.53
C MET A 48 5.99 4.65 8.74
N VAL A 49 5.99 5.65 7.86
CA VAL A 49 4.97 5.90 6.87
C VAL A 49 5.61 5.98 5.49
N GLY A 50 5.33 4.98 4.66
CA GLY A 50 5.60 5.05 3.23
C GLY A 50 4.43 5.72 2.50
N TYR A 51 4.67 6.66 1.61
CA TYR A 51 3.61 7.31 0.87
C TYR A 51 3.99 7.59 -0.59
N ARG A 52 3.02 7.49 -1.51
CA ARG A 52 3.25 7.86 -2.90
C ARG A 52 3.47 9.38 -3.00
N ARG A 53 4.54 9.81 -3.65
CA ARG A 53 4.86 11.23 -3.93
C ARG A 53 3.92 11.81 -5.00
N ASN A 54 2.63 11.92 -4.70
CA ASN A 54 1.63 12.45 -5.61
C ASN A 54 0.69 13.42 -4.89
N GLY A 55 0.86 14.72 -5.11
CA GLY A 55 0.00 15.77 -4.57
C GLY A 55 0.29 16.20 -3.14
N TRP A 56 1.15 15.48 -2.40
CA TRP A 56 1.63 15.87 -1.07
C TRP A 56 2.67 16.99 -1.17
N LYS A 57 2.66 17.89 -0.19
CA LYS A 57 3.76 18.83 0.04
C LYS A 57 5.02 18.06 0.46
N GLU A 58 6.18 18.70 0.28
CA GLU A 58 7.45 18.14 0.75
C GLU A 58 7.39 17.87 2.26
N THR A 59 7.81 16.66 2.66
CA THR A 59 7.88 16.26 4.05
C THR A 59 9.33 16.08 4.48
N PRO A 60 9.65 16.32 5.76
CA PRO A 60 10.92 15.87 6.31
C PRO A 60 11.02 14.34 6.27
N ALA A 61 12.24 13.81 6.34
CA ALA A 61 12.46 12.35 6.40
C ALA A 61 12.07 11.75 7.76
N LEU A 62 12.09 12.55 8.82
CA LEU A 62 11.75 12.16 10.19
C LEU A 62 10.89 13.26 10.80
N GLU A 63 9.81 12.89 11.47
CA GLU A 63 8.88 13.82 12.10
C GLU A 63 8.42 13.28 13.46
N GLN A 64 8.15 14.18 14.42
CA GLN A 64 7.65 13.78 15.72
C GLN A 64 6.13 13.87 15.78
N ILE A 65 5.46 12.71 15.83
CA ILE A 65 4.00 12.60 15.71
C ILE A 65 3.47 11.84 16.93
N GLY A 66 2.60 12.49 17.71
CA GLY A 66 2.02 11.86 18.90
C GLY A 66 3.05 11.41 19.95
N GLY A 67 4.22 12.05 20.00
CA GLY A 67 5.32 11.70 20.91
C GLY A 67 6.23 10.57 20.41
N HIS A 68 6.01 10.07 19.19
CA HIS A 68 6.85 9.05 18.55
C HIS A 68 7.60 9.66 17.37
N THR A 69 8.85 9.24 17.16
CA THR A 69 9.58 9.58 15.94
C THR A 69 9.08 8.67 14.82
N VAL A 70 8.55 9.26 13.76
CA VAL A 70 8.00 8.58 12.60
C VAL A 70 8.84 8.93 11.38
N GLU A 71 9.33 7.90 10.69
CA GLU A 71 10.03 8.06 9.43
C GLU A 71 9.05 8.21 8.28
N LEU A 72 9.28 9.17 7.40
CA LEU A 72 8.43 9.45 6.24
C LEU A 72 9.21 9.14 4.97
N LEU A 73 8.79 8.10 4.24
CA LEU A 73 9.42 7.66 3.01
C LEU A 73 8.51 7.90 1.81
N ALA A 74 8.91 8.81 0.94
CA ALA A 74 8.24 9.06 -0.32
C ALA A 74 8.67 8.00 -1.35
N PHE A 75 7.72 7.45 -2.12
CA PHE A 75 8.00 6.59 -3.26
C PHE A 75 7.20 7.00 -4.50
N THR A 76 7.66 6.54 -5.66
CA THR A 76 7.00 6.72 -6.94
C THR A 76 6.43 5.39 -7.43
N SER A 77 5.18 5.42 -7.87
CA SER A 77 4.50 4.33 -8.57
C SER A 77 3.49 4.94 -9.55
N ASP A 78 3.05 4.21 -10.57
CA ASP A 78 2.03 4.66 -11.54
C ASP A 78 0.59 4.60 -10.98
N GLU A 79 0.46 4.08 -9.78
CA GLU A 79 -0.78 3.56 -9.25
C GLU A 79 -1.59 4.56 -8.43
N PRO A 80 -2.88 4.28 -8.15
CA PRO A 80 -3.69 5.10 -7.26
C PRO A 80 -2.95 5.44 -5.96
N SER A 81 -3.03 6.70 -5.52
CA SER A 81 -2.33 7.19 -4.35
C SER A 81 -2.56 6.30 -3.14
N SER A 82 -1.49 5.88 -2.47
CA SER A 82 -1.52 4.99 -1.31
C SER A 82 -0.56 5.46 -0.23
N ILE A 83 -0.87 5.06 1.01
CA ILE A 83 -0.06 5.25 2.19
C ILE A 83 0.07 3.93 2.94
N ILE A 84 1.26 3.62 3.43
CA ILE A 84 1.60 2.37 4.11
C ILE A 84 2.10 2.76 5.50
N LEU A 85 1.34 2.40 6.52
CA LEU A 85 1.64 2.64 7.92
C LEU A 85 2.27 1.39 8.49
N ILE A 86 3.45 1.49 9.10
CA ILE A 86 4.21 0.35 9.60
C ILE A 86 4.42 0.51 11.11
N GLY A 87 3.92 -0.48 11.86
CA GLY A 87 4.06 -0.55 13.30
C GLY A 87 5.42 -1.12 13.74
N GLU A 88 5.83 -0.81 14.97
CA GLU A 88 7.08 -1.33 15.56
C GLU A 88 7.13 -2.87 15.59
N ASN A 89 5.96 -3.52 15.69
CA ASN A 89 5.79 -4.97 15.64
C ASN A 89 5.98 -5.58 14.23
N GLY A 90 6.25 -4.77 13.21
CA GLY A 90 6.39 -5.18 11.81
C GLY A 90 5.06 -5.43 11.09
N HIS A 91 3.93 -5.24 11.77
CA HIS A 91 2.63 -5.21 11.11
C HIS A 91 2.52 -3.93 10.29
N HIS A 92 1.73 -3.94 9.22
CA HIS A 92 1.49 -2.76 8.41
C HIS A 92 0.03 -2.69 7.96
N LEU A 93 -0.41 -1.47 7.67
CA LEU A 93 -1.68 -1.16 7.05
C LEU A 93 -1.44 -0.34 5.79
N THR A 94 -2.06 -0.74 4.70
CA THR A 94 -2.00 -0.03 3.42
C THR A 94 -3.35 0.58 3.13
N LEU A 95 -3.40 1.90 2.95
CA LEU A 95 -4.63 2.65 2.71
C LEU A 95 -4.57 3.35 1.36
N HIS A 96 -5.67 3.27 0.61
CA HIS A 96 -5.87 4.13 -0.55
C HIS A 96 -6.14 5.57 -0.11
N VAL A 97 -5.48 6.54 -0.73
CA VAL A 97 -5.63 7.96 -0.42
C VAL A 97 -6.59 8.59 -1.42
N ILE A 98 -7.73 9.03 -0.92
CA ILE A 98 -8.70 9.83 -1.66
C ILE A 98 -8.23 11.28 -1.68
N ARG A 99 -8.24 11.92 -2.85
CA ARG A 99 -7.80 13.32 -2.97
C ARG A 99 -8.58 14.24 -2.03
N PRO A 100 -7.91 15.19 -1.33
CA PRO A 100 -8.59 16.10 -0.42
C PRO A 100 -9.58 17.03 -1.16
N ASP A 101 -9.32 17.33 -2.44
CA ASP A 101 -10.19 18.12 -3.32
C ASP A 101 -11.32 17.32 -3.99
N ALA A 102 -11.42 16.01 -3.74
CA ALA A 102 -12.55 15.21 -4.21
C ALA A 102 -13.86 15.73 -3.58
N GLY A 103 -14.92 15.84 -4.38
CA GLY A 103 -16.25 16.20 -3.88
C GLY A 103 -16.73 15.20 -2.83
N ASP A 104 -17.44 15.69 -1.81
CA ASP A 104 -17.91 14.89 -0.66
C ASP A 104 -18.60 13.58 -1.05
N GLU A 105 -19.43 13.60 -2.09
CA GLU A 105 -20.16 12.42 -2.57
C GLU A 105 -19.22 11.35 -3.14
N VAL A 106 -18.28 11.77 -4.01
CA VAL A 106 -17.26 10.88 -4.60
C VAL A 106 -16.35 10.31 -3.52
N ALA A 107 -15.93 11.14 -2.56
CA ALA A 107 -15.08 10.70 -1.47
C ALA A 107 -15.79 9.68 -0.56
N ARG A 108 -17.08 9.88 -0.31
CA ARG A 108 -17.90 8.95 0.48
C ARG A 108 -18.12 7.63 -0.24
N GLU A 109 -18.40 7.67 -1.54
CA GLU A 109 -18.55 6.46 -2.33
C GLU A 109 -17.25 5.65 -2.33
N ALA A 110 -16.10 6.31 -2.52
CA ALA A 110 -14.80 5.66 -2.45
C ALA A 110 -14.51 5.06 -1.05
N LEU A 111 -14.88 5.75 0.03
CA LEU A 111 -14.79 5.20 1.38
C LEU A 111 -15.69 3.97 1.55
N GLU A 112 -16.94 4.00 1.10
CA GLU A 112 -17.85 2.86 1.23
C GLU A 112 -17.41 1.67 0.36
N GLN A 113 -16.91 1.90 -0.85
CA GLN A 113 -16.31 0.85 -1.68
C GLN A 113 -15.13 0.17 -0.98
N ALA A 114 -14.32 0.94 -0.25
CA ALA A 114 -13.21 0.38 0.52
C ALA A 114 -13.66 -0.47 1.71
N ARG A 115 -14.94 -0.42 2.12
CA ARG A 115 -15.48 -1.27 3.19
C ARG A 115 -15.77 -2.70 2.73
N VAL A 116 -16.10 -2.87 1.46
CA VAL A 116 -16.48 -4.16 0.88
C VAL A 116 -15.19 -4.94 0.59
N PRO A 117 -15.01 -6.16 1.13
CA PRO A 117 -13.91 -7.02 0.70
C PRO A 117 -14.12 -7.37 -0.78
N ALA A 118 -13.04 -7.46 -1.56
CA ALA A 118 -13.15 -8.09 -2.86
C ALA A 118 -13.64 -9.53 -2.64
N ASP A 119 -14.76 -9.87 -3.27
CA ASP A 119 -15.36 -11.19 -3.22
C ASP A 119 -14.40 -12.20 -3.85
N ASP A 120 -13.60 -12.84 -3.01
CA ASP A 120 -13.18 -14.25 -3.03
C ASP A 120 -12.05 -14.43 -1.99
N GLY A 121 -12.29 -15.23 -0.95
CA GLY A 121 -11.21 -15.76 -0.12
C GLY A 121 -11.43 -15.71 1.39
N VAL A 122 -11.17 -16.86 2.01
CA VAL A 122 -11.14 -17.12 3.45
C VAL A 122 -10.42 -15.99 4.20
N PRO A 123 -10.94 -15.55 5.36
CA PRO A 123 -10.23 -14.62 6.20
C PRO A 123 -8.87 -15.23 6.65
N SER A 124 -7.74 -14.72 6.10
CA SER A 124 -6.37 -14.84 6.66
C SER A 124 -5.87 -13.65 7.51
N ARG A 125 -5.57 -13.91 8.79
CA ARG A 125 -5.31 -12.87 9.80
C ARG A 125 -3.87 -12.49 9.55
N SER A 126 -3.65 -11.51 8.67
CA SER A 126 -2.34 -11.24 8.09
C SER A 126 -1.29 -10.98 9.18
N ARG A 127 -0.58 -12.04 9.54
CA ARG A 127 0.78 -11.98 10.06
C ARG A 127 1.66 -11.81 8.82
N SER A 128 1.70 -10.61 8.27
CA SER A 128 2.73 -10.30 7.29
C SER A 128 4.04 -10.19 8.06
N THR A 129 4.72 -11.31 8.26
CA THR A 129 6.10 -11.30 8.73
C THR A 129 6.91 -10.54 7.69
N VAL A 130 7.58 -9.48 8.11
CA VAL A 130 8.50 -8.71 7.27
C VAL A 130 9.41 -9.70 6.55
N ALA A 131 9.36 -9.71 5.22
CA ALA A 131 10.28 -10.51 4.44
C ALA A 131 11.71 -10.10 4.84
N ARG A 132 12.59 -11.08 5.02
CA ARG A 132 13.94 -10.83 5.56
C ARG A 132 14.80 -9.94 4.63
N SER A 133 14.42 -9.83 3.35
CA SER A 133 15.11 -9.06 2.33
C SER A 133 14.22 -8.81 1.11
N VAL A 134 14.57 -7.82 0.28
CA VAL A 134 13.97 -7.57 -1.05
C VAL A 134 14.06 -8.81 -1.96
N ALA A 135 15.17 -9.55 -1.91
CA ALA A 135 15.31 -10.78 -2.70
C ALA A 135 14.30 -11.87 -2.30
N ASP A 136 13.97 -11.95 -1.01
CA ASP A 136 12.95 -12.86 -0.47
C ASP A 136 11.55 -12.44 -0.93
N VAL A 137 11.28 -11.12 -1.01
CA VAL A 137 10.05 -10.58 -1.60
C VAL A 137 9.94 -10.96 -3.07
N ALA A 138 10.98 -10.74 -3.86
CA ALA A 138 10.99 -11.07 -5.28
C ALA A 138 10.74 -12.56 -5.52
N GLU A 139 11.40 -13.42 -4.74
CA GLU A 139 11.21 -14.88 -4.83
C GLU A 139 9.81 -15.30 -4.39
N LYS A 140 9.29 -14.76 -3.28
CA LYS A 140 7.94 -15.02 -2.79
C LYS A 140 6.90 -14.62 -3.85
N LEU A 141 7.02 -13.42 -4.41
CA LEU A 141 6.11 -12.91 -5.44
C LEU A 141 6.20 -13.74 -6.72
N ALA A 142 7.40 -14.12 -7.16
CA ALA A 142 7.59 -14.99 -8.31
C ALA A 142 6.98 -16.39 -8.11
N ARG A 143 7.07 -16.98 -6.92
CA ARG A 143 6.47 -18.29 -6.64
C ARG A 143 4.95 -18.28 -6.73
N HIS A 144 4.32 -17.22 -6.24
CA HIS A 144 2.85 -17.13 -6.21
C HIS A 144 2.26 -16.61 -7.53
N GLU A 145 2.90 -15.63 -8.18
CA GLU A 145 2.34 -14.91 -9.33
C GLU A 145 3.11 -15.14 -10.64
N GLY A 146 4.27 -15.82 -10.61
CA GLY A 146 5.02 -16.17 -11.81
C GLY A 146 4.29 -17.18 -12.69
N LEU A 147 3.34 -17.96 -12.13
CA LEU A 147 2.50 -18.93 -12.84
C LEU A 147 3.28 -19.93 -13.73
N GLY A 148 4.57 -20.16 -13.43
CA GLY A 148 5.47 -21.00 -14.22
C GLY A 148 6.04 -20.33 -15.48
N ASP A 149 5.73 -19.05 -15.71
CA ASP A 149 6.24 -18.26 -16.83
C ASP A 149 7.56 -17.56 -16.44
N GLU A 150 8.61 -17.85 -17.20
CA GLU A 150 9.94 -17.28 -16.96
C GLU A 150 9.98 -15.76 -17.24
N GLN A 151 9.22 -15.27 -18.23
CA GLN A 151 9.19 -13.83 -18.53
C GLN A 151 8.51 -13.06 -17.41
N ARG A 152 7.39 -13.56 -16.89
CA ARG A 152 6.70 -13.00 -15.73
C ARG A 152 7.58 -13.04 -14.48
N THR A 153 8.29 -14.14 -14.25
CA THR A 153 9.25 -14.25 -13.15
C THR A 153 10.37 -13.23 -13.25
N ALA A 154 10.96 -13.06 -14.44
CA ALA A 154 12.01 -12.06 -14.67
C ALA A 154 11.48 -10.63 -14.50
N GLN A 155 10.25 -10.37 -14.94
CA GLN A 155 9.59 -9.07 -14.78
C GLN A 155 9.36 -8.72 -13.31
N ILE A 156 8.90 -9.68 -12.50
CA ILE A 156 8.70 -9.49 -11.05
C ILE A 156 10.02 -9.17 -10.34
N ARG A 157 11.10 -9.85 -10.72
CA ARG A 157 12.44 -9.58 -10.17
C ARG A 157 12.91 -8.17 -10.50
N ARG A 158 12.80 -7.79 -11.78
CA ARG A 158 13.15 -6.43 -12.24
C ARG A 158 12.37 -5.35 -11.50
N TRP A 159 11.04 -5.52 -11.35
CA TRP A 159 10.23 -4.57 -10.60
C TRP A 159 10.63 -4.47 -9.13
N SER A 160 11.07 -5.58 -8.53
CA SER A 160 11.53 -5.61 -7.14
C SER A 160 12.85 -4.84 -6.98
N GLU A 161 13.76 -4.99 -7.94
CA GLU A 161 15.02 -4.26 -7.97
C GLU A 161 14.78 -2.76 -8.15
N GLU A 162 14.00 -2.37 -9.17
CA GLU A 162 13.64 -0.97 -9.44
C GLU A 162 12.91 -0.29 -8.26
N ALA A 163 12.05 -1.04 -7.56
CA ALA A 163 11.38 -0.53 -6.38
C ALA A 163 12.36 -0.33 -5.22
N ALA A 164 13.33 -1.24 -5.04
CA ALA A 164 14.33 -1.14 -3.98
C ALA A 164 15.32 0.01 -4.21
N GLU A 165 15.64 0.34 -5.46
CA GLU A 165 16.49 1.48 -5.82
C GLU A 165 15.92 2.82 -5.29
N GLN A 166 14.59 2.93 -5.15
CA GLN A 166 13.96 4.13 -4.59
C GLN A 166 14.24 4.34 -3.10
N PHE A 167 14.70 3.31 -2.40
CA PHE A 167 14.91 3.31 -0.95
C PHE A 167 16.38 3.10 -0.56
N VAL A 168 17.32 3.27 -1.50
CA VAL A 168 18.76 3.08 -1.20
C VAL A 168 19.27 4.02 -0.11
N ASP A 169 18.73 5.25 -0.09
CA ASP A 169 19.05 6.30 0.88
C ASP A 169 18.10 6.33 2.08
N ALA A 170 17.19 5.34 2.20
CA ALA A 170 16.27 5.29 3.33
C ALA A 170 17.04 5.07 4.64
N PRO A 171 16.81 5.90 5.68
CA PRO A 171 17.56 5.79 6.92
C PRO A 171 17.30 4.47 7.65
N VAL A 172 16.12 3.84 7.50
CA VAL A 172 15.84 2.52 8.05
C VAL A 172 15.49 1.49 6.97
N GLN A 173 16.44 0.59 6.72
CA GLN A 173 16.29 -0.50 5.74
C GLN A 173 15.37 -1.64 6.20
N THR A 174 15.08 -1.75 7.50
CA THR A 174 14.33 -2.87 8.10
C THR A 174 12.96 -3.11 7.44
N PHE A 175 12.28 -2.05 7.00
CA PHE A 175 10.91 -2.16 6.48
C PHE A 175 10.80 -1.90 4.98
N VAL A 176 11.92 -1.63 4.30
CA VAL A 176 11.97 -1.50 2.84
C VAL A 176 11.38 -2.71 2.10
N PRO A 177 11.57 -3.97 2.55
CA PRO A 177 10.91 -5.11 1.92
C PRO A 177 9.38 -5.01 1.87
N ILE A 178 8.75 -4.35 2.85
CA ILE A 178 7.29 -4.13 2.88
C ILE A 178 6.87 -3.15 1.78
N LEU A 179 7.62 -2.05 1.62
CA LEU A 179 7.35 -1.04 0.59
C LEU A 179 7.58 -1.60 -0.81
N VAL A 180 8.65 -2.38 -0.99
CA VAL A 180 8.92 -3.05 -2.27
C VAL A 180 7.83 -4.07 -2.60
N GLU A 181 7.43 -4.91 -1.63
CA GLU A 181 6.32 -5.86 -1.86
C GLU A 181 5.05 -5.13 -2.28
N HIS A 182 4.74 -4.00 -1.63
CA HIS A 182 3.60 -3.16 -2.00
C HIS A 182 3.71 -2.71 -3.47
N ILE A 183 4.77 -1.98 -3.84
CA ILE A 183 4.93 -1.43 -5.19
C ILE A 183 4.84 -2.52 -6.26
N VAL A 184 5.47 -3.68 -6.03
CA VAL A 184 5.47 -4.77 -7.02
C VAL A 184 4.11 -5.43 -7.14
N ARG A 185 3.42 -5.74 -6.02
CA ARG A 185 2.05 -6.30 -6.06
C ARG A 185 1.09 -5.41 -6.79
N ASN A 186 1.27 -4.12 -6.60
CA ASN A 186 0.38 -3.11 -7.07
C ASN A 186 0.61 -2.98 -8.62
N ARG A 187 1.87 -2.90 -9.09
CA ARG A 187 2.23 -3.04 -10.53
C ARG A 187 1.66 -4.30 -11.19
N MET A 188 1.68 -5.45 -10.50
CA MET A 188 1.08 -6.69 -11.02
C MET A 188 -0.43 -6.58 -11.23
N MET A 189 -1.14 -5.91 -10.32
CA MET A 189 -2.60 -5.72 -10.42
C MET A 189 -2.96 -4.85 -11.62
N GLU A 190 -2.25 -3.74 -11.83
CA GLU A 190 -2.46 -2.88 -12.99
C GLU A 190 -2.12 -3.61 -14.29
N SER A 191 -0.99 -4.33 -14.35
CA SER A 191 -0.64 -5.15 -15.51
C SER A 191 -1.71 -6.20 -15.86
N ARG A 192 -2.39 -6.78 -14.86
CA ARG A 192 -3.53 -7.69 -15.07
C ARG A 192 -4.76 -6.97 -15.62
N ARG A 193 -4.99 -5.71 -15.25
CA ARG A 193 -6.09 -4.87 -15.76
C ARG A 193 -5.83 -4.40 -17.20
N GLU A 194 -4.57 -4.15 -17.55
CA GLU A 194 -4.16 -3.75 -18.90
C GLU A 194 -4.09 -4.90 -19.90
N ALA A 195 -4.02 -6.15 -19.44
CA ALA A 195 -4.06 -7.31 -20.32
C ALA A 195 -5.42 -7.39 -21.03
N PRO A 196 -5.46 -7.38 -22.39
CA PRO A 196 -6.72 -7.38 -23.11
C PRO A 196 -7.52 -8.63 -22.78
N SER A 197 -8.78 -8.44 -22.40
CA SER A 197 -9.76 -9.52 -22.27
C SER A 197 -9.89 -10.19 -23.65
N VAL A 198 -9.24 -11.34 -23.83
CA VAL A 198 -9.38 -12.15 -25.06
C VAL A 198 -10.77 -12.77 -25.00
N LEU A 199 -11.77 -12.03 -25.47
CA LEU A 199 -13.08 -12.60 -25.78
C LEU A 199 -12.87 -13.67 -26.87
N PRO A 200 -13.35 -14.92 -26.69
CA PRO A 200 -13.33 -15.87 -27.78
C PRO A 200 -14.22 -15.32 -28.90
N ALA A 201 -13.61 -15.08 -30.06
CA ALA A 201 -14.32 -14.73 -31.28
C ALA A 201 -15.39 -15.79 -31.54
N SER A 202 -16.66 -15.40 -31.41
CA SER A 202 -17.77 -16.21 -31.88
C SER A 202 -17.70 -16.21 -33.41
N HIS A 203 -17.21 -17.33 -33.97
CA HIS A 203 -17.27 -17.55 -35.40
C HIS A 203 -18.73 -17.79 -35.84
N PRO A 204 -19.11 -17.31 -37.04
CA PRO A 204 -20.47 -17.39 -37.56
C PRO A 204 -20.91 -18.80 -37.93
#